data_AF-A0A245ZE38-F1
#
_entry.id   AF-A0A245ZE38-F1
#
_cell.length_a   1.000
_cell.length_b   1.000
_cell.length_c   1.000
_cell.angle_alpha   90.00
_cell.angle_beta   90.00
_cell.angle_gamma   90.00
#
_symmetry.space_group_name_H-M   'P 1'
#
loop_
_entity.id
_entity.type
_entity.pdbx_description
1 polymer ?
#
loop_
_entity_poly.entity_id
_entity_poly.type
_entity_poly.pdbx_seq_one_letter_code
_entity_poly.pdbx_strand_id
1 'polypeptide(L)'
;MSFVALACLLVALDGDTLRCGAERIRLIGIDAPELPGHCAKGRDCAPGDPTAAQASLAALAKGSAEIERDGVDDYGRTLARVRVNGTELSCAQLKKGHAVYRSEWDPYGNVTVACGLQVVEPYVTPVRSEARRTKRHSPSDQGVFRNCAAARAAGAAPLYRGQPGYGAHMDGDGDGIACEPYRGR
;
A
#
# COMPACT_ATOMS: atom_id res chain seq x y z
N MET A 1 16.90 12.24 0.23
CA MET A 1 15.43 12.34 0.32
C MET A 1 15.15 12.97 1.68
N SER A 2 14.74 14.23 1.70
CA SER A 2 14.41 14.90 2.96
C SER A 2 13.12 14.30 3.50
N PHE A 3 13.23 13.52 4.56
CA PHE A 3 12.09 13.21 5.42
C PHE A 3 11.69 14.52 6.09
N VAL A 4 10.70 15.21 5.53
CA VAL A 4 10.03 16.28 6.28
C VAL A 4 9.23 15.55 7.36
N ALA A 5 9.75 15.57 8.58
CA ALA A 5 8.99 15.18 9.76
C ALA A 5 7.73 16.05 9.79
N LEU A 6 6.58 15.50 9.40
CA LEU A 6 5.33 16.22 9.49
C LEU A 6 4.99 16.35 10.98
N ALA A 7 5.13 17.57 11.50
CA ALA A 7 4.94 17.93 12.90
C ALA A 7 3.44 17.99 13.27
N CYS A 8 2.75 16.88 13.10
CA CYS A 8 1.32 16.84 13.34
C CYS A 8 0.92 15.55 14.04
N LEU A 9 0.12 15.72 15.10
CA LEU A 9 -0.33 14.64 15.95
C LEU A 9 -1.32 13.77 15.17
N LEU A 10 -0.97 12.50 14.98
CA LEU A 10 -1.85 11.50 14.42
C LEU A 10 -2.92 11.09 15.45
N VAL A 11 -4.18 11.16 15.05
CA VAL A 11 -5.33 10.70 15.84
C VAL A 11 -6.10 9.66 15.04
N ALA A 12 -6.28 8.46 15.58
CA ALA A 12 -7.10 7.43 14.94
C ALA A 12 -8.59 7.76 15.06
N LEU A 13 -9.26 7.85 13.91
CA LEU A 13 -10.70 8.05 13.83
C LEU A 13 -11.45 6.70 13.84
N ASP A 14 -10.85 5.69 13.20
CA ASP A 14 -11.30 4.29 13.17
C ASP A 14 -10.07 3.37 13.02
N GLY A 15 -10.25 2.12 12.58
CA GLY A 15 -9.16 1.14 12.47
C GLY A 15 -8.23 1.29 11.27
N ASP A 16 -8.52 2.19 10.32
CA ASP A 16 -7.69 2.41 9.12
C ASP A 16 -7.64 3.89 8.67
N THR A 17 -8.28 4.79 9.40
CA THR A 17 -8.33 6.22 9.12
C THR A 17 -7.71 7.01 10.27
N LEU A 18 -6.72 7.83 9.92
CA LEU A 18 -6.05 8.77 10.81
C LEU A 18 -6.50 10.20 10.48
N ARG A 19 -6.32 11.08 11.45
CA ARG A 19 -6.36 12.53 11.26
C ARG A 19 -5.00 13.11 11.59
N CYS A 20 -4.51 13.97 10.71
CA CYS A 20 -3.37 14.82 10.95
C CYS A 20 -3.80 16.29 10.77
N GLY A 21 -4.07 16.99 11.88
CA GLY A 21 -4.54 18.37 11.82
C GLY A 21 -5.91 18.44 11.14
N ALA A 22 -6.00 19.10 9.98
CA ALA A 22 -7.21 19.14 9.15
C ALA A 22 -7.31 17.97 8.15
N GLU A 23 -6.21 17.27 7.90
CA GLU A 23 -6.14 16.21 6.91
C GLU A 23 -6.70 14.90 7.47
N ARG A 24 -7.57 14.23 6.70
CA ARG A 24 -7.99 12.85 6.96
C ARG A 24 -7.19 11.94 6.05
N ILE A 25 -6.56 10.93 6.63
CA ILE A 25 -5.65 10.00 5.96
C ILE A 25 -6.25 8.60 6.06
N ARG A 26 -6.51 7.96 4.93
CA ARG A 26 -6.90 6.56 4.82
C ARG A 26 -5.65 5.73 4.54
N LEU A 27 -5.41 4.74 5.40
CA LEU A 27 -4.34 3.77 5.20
C LEU A 27 -4.65 2.93 3.96
N ILE A 28 -3.66 2.82 3.08
CA ILE A 28 -3.75 2.07 1.83
C ILE A 28 -3.79 0.56 2.11
N GLY A 29 -4.40 -0.21 1.21
CA GLY A 29 -4.34 -1.67 1.20
C GLY A 29 -5.11 -2.39 2.30
N ILE A 30 -5.77 -1.69 3.22
CA ILE A 30 -6.46 -2.32 4.35
C ILE A 30 -7.92 -1.84 4.51
N ASP A 31 -8.76 -2.76 4.98
CA ASP A 31 -10.15 -2.54 5.40
C ASP A 31 -10.29 -2.93 6.87
N ALA A 32 -10.49 -1.96 7.75
CA ALA A 32 -10.79 -2.23 9.15
C ALA A 32 -12.30 -2.39 9.39
N PRO A 33 -12.71 -3.10 10.45
CA PRO A 33 -14.11 -3.20 10.82
C PRO A 33 -14.72 -1.81 11.01
N GLU A 34 -15.87 -1.59 10.38
CA GLU A 34 -16.62 -0.34 10.49
C GLU A 34 -17.21 -0.18 11.90
N LEU A 35 -17.28 1.05 12.39
CA LEU A 35 -17.96 1.34 13.65
C LEU A 35 -19.45 0.90 13.59
N PRO A 36 -20.08 0.58 14.74
CA PRO A 36 -21.47 0.12 14.76
C PRO A 36 -22.42 1.06 14.00
N GLY A 37 -23.16 0.52 13.04
CA GLY A 37 -24.11 1.28 12.22
C GLY A 37 -23.54 1.91 10.94
N HIS A 38 -22.24 1.77 10.67
CA HIS A 38 -21.57 2.36 9.49
C HIS A 38 -21.38 1.38 8.33
N CYS A 39 -21.62 0.07 8.52
CA CYS A 39 -21.59 -0.87 7.41
C CYS A 39 -22.85 -0.74 6.54
N ALA A 40 -22.67 -0.29 5.30
CA ALA A 40 -23.77 -0.14 4.34
C ALA A 40 -24.45 -1.48 4.04
N LYS A 41 -25.78 -1.46 3.93
CA LYS A 41 -26.58 -2.66 3.62
C LYS A 41 -26.13 -3.25 2.28
N GLY A 42 -25.69 -4.51 2.29
CA GLY A 42 -25.23 -5.23 1.09
C GLY A 42 -23.73 -5.09 0.80
N ARG A 43 -22.96 -4.38 1.62
CA ARG A 43 -21.49 -4.40 1.56
C ARG A 43 -20.95 -5.57 2.38
N ASP A 44 -19.93 -6.24 1.85
CA ASP A 44 -19.09 -7.20 2.59
C ASP A 44 -18.02 -6.44 3.40
N CYS A 45 -18.43 -5.89 4.54
CA CYS A 45 -17.55 -5.12 5.41
C CYS A 45 -16.54 -6.02 6.13
N ALA A 46 -15.36 -5.47 6.41
CA ALA A 46 -14.34 -6.19 7.16
C ALA A 46 -14.90 -6.70 8.51
N PRO A 47 -14.71 -7.99 8.84
CA PRO A 47 -15.15 -8.57 10.09
C PRO A 47 -14.20 -8.19 11.23
N GLY A 48 -14.72 -8.04 12.45
CA GLY A 48 -13.90 -7.85 13.65
C GLY A 48 -14.49 -6.84 14.64
N ASP A 49 -13.68 -6.45 15.63
CA ASP A 49 -14.05 -5.44 16.62
C ASP A 49 -13.54 -4.06 16.19
N PRO A 50 -14.43 -3.12 15.82
CA PRO A 50 -14.02 -1.79 15.36
C PRO A 50 -13.37 -0.96 16.47
N THR A 51 -13.78 -1.15 17.72
CA THR A 51 -13.21 -0.42 18.88
C THR A 51 -11.78 -0.90 19.15
N ALA A 52 -11.56 -2.22 19.09
CA ALA A 52 -10.22 -2.78 19.23
C ALA A 52 -9.30 -2.36 18.09
N ALA A 53 -9.81 -2.34 16.85
CA ALA A 53 -9.04 -1.90 15.68
C ALA A 53 -8.63 -0.43 15.80
N GLN A 54 -9.56 0.47 16.16
CA GLN A 54 -9.27 1.88 16.40
C GLN A 54 -8.28 2.06 17.56
N ALA A 55 -8.46 1.36 18.67
CA ALA A 55 -7.56 1.45 19.83
C ALA A 55 -6.14 0.97 19.48
N SER A 56 -6.00 -0.09 18.68
CA SER A 56 -4.72 -0.54 18.17
C SER A 56 -4.04 0.52 17.32
N LEU A 57 -4.78 1.13 16.37
CA LEU A 57 -4.23 2.19 15.53
C LEU A 57 -3.82 3.41 16.35
N ALA A 58 -4.65 3.83 17.31
CA ALA A 58 -4.34 4.93 18.23
C ALA A 58 -3.08 4.68 19.05
N ALA A 59 -2.84 3.42 19.46
CA ALA A 59 -1.62 3.05 20.17
C ALA A 59 -0.39 3.11 19.26
N LEU A 60 -0.51 2.64 18.01
CA LEU A 60 0.57 2.64 17.03
C LEU A 60 0.90 4.05 16.52
N ALA A 61 -0.08 4.95 16.49
CA ALA A 61 0.07 6.33 16.02
C ALA A 61 0.90 7.25 16.95
N LYS A 62 1.39 6.72 18.08
CA LYS A 62 2.17 7.49 19.06
C LYS A 62 3.65 7.54 18.67
N GLY A 63 4.12 8.69 18.20
CA GLY A 63 5.55 8.93 17.97
C GLY A 63 5.85 9.81 16.77
N SER A 64 7.03 9.63 16.20
CA SER A 64 7.44 10.33 14.98
C SER A 64 6.84 9.62 13.77
N ALA A 65 6.04 10.37 13.00
CA ALA A 65 5.35 9.86 11.83
C ALA A 65 6.05 10.26 10.53
N GLU A 66 6.20 9.29 9.64
CA GLU A 66 6.53 9.45 8.23
C GLU A 66 5.29 9.10 7.41
N ILE A 67 4.85 10.03 6.56
CA ILE A 67 3.61 9.89 5.78
C ILE A 67 3.97 10.02 4.30
N GLU A 68 3.71 8.97 3.54
CA GLU A 68 3.90 8.92 2.09
C GLU A 68 2.52 8.87 1.42
N ARG A 69 2.17 9.94 0.69
CA ARG A 69 0.83 10.16 0.14
C ARG A 69 0.77 9.68 -1.30
N ASP A 70 -0.19 8.82 -1.61
CA ASP A 70 -0.36 8.19 -2.93
C ASP A 70 -1.63 8.68 -3.65
N GLY A 71 -2.38 9.63 -3.09
CA GLY A 71 -3.52 10.25 -3.76
C GLY A 71 -4.64 10.68 -2.82
N VAL A 72 -5.85 10.82 -3.36
CA VAL A 72 -7.07 11.19 -2.62
C VAL A 72 -8.21 10.31 -3.11
N ASP A 73 -9.06 9.82 -2.21
CA ASP A 73 -10.26 9.06 -2.56
C ASP A 73 -11.46 9.96 -2.89
N ASP A 74 -12.55 9.37 -3.38
CA ASP A 74 -13.77 10.10 -3.75
C ASP A 74 -14.43 10.84 -2.56
N TYR A 75 -14.07 10.47 -1.34
CA TYR A 75 -14.54 11.12 -0.11
C TYR A 75 -13.63 12.27 0.35
N GLY A 76 -12.59 12.58 -0.41
CA GLY A 76 -11.63 13.65 -0.11
C GLY A 76 -10.61 13.28 0.97
N ARG A 77 -10.45 12.00 1.32
CA ARG A 77 -9.40 11.55 2.25
C ARG A 77 -8.11 11.31 1.47
N THR A 78 -6.99 11.70 2.05
CA THR A 78 -5.67 11.39 1.50
C THR A 78 -5.42 9.88 1.64
N LEU A 79 -5.05 9.22 0.55
CA LEU A 79 -4.56 7.85 0.56
C LEU A 79 -3.07 7.89 0.90
N ALA A 80 -2.65 7.20 1.96
CA ALA A 80 -1.23 7.21 2.34
C ALA A 80 -0.75 5.91 2.99
N ARG A 81 0.55 5.67 2.86
CA ARG A 81 1.30 4.83 3.78
C ARG A 81 1.78 5.65 4.94
N VAL A 82 1.73 5.08 6.14
CA VAL A 82 2.15 5.77 7.36
C VAL A 82 3.07 4.86 8.14
N ARG A 83 4.25 5.37 8.50
CA ARG A 83 5.17 4.72 9.42
C ARG A 83 5.30 5.54 10.68
N VAL A 84 5.22 4.91 11.84
CA VAL A 84 5.46 5.56 13.13
C VAL A 84 6.59 4.85 13.84
N ASN A 85 7.66 5.57 14.16
CA ASN A 85 8.90 5.01 14.70
C ASN A 85 9.41 3.79 13.89
N GLY A 86 9.30 3.85 12.56
CA GLY A 86 9.66 2.77 11.64
C GLY A 86 8.63 1.63 11.49
N THR A 87 7.55 1.63 12.26
CA THR A 87 6.46 0.64 12.13
C THR A 87 5.46 1.06 11.05
N GLU A 88 5.30 0.27 9.99
CA GLU A 88 4.25 0.50 8.99
C GLU A 88 2.87 0.12 9.57
N LEU A 89 1.95 1.08 9.57
CA LEU A 89 0.70 0.98 10.32
C LEU A 89 -0.30 0.00 9.70
N SER A 90 -0.36 -0.07 8.37
CA SER A 90 -1.23 -0.99 7.62
C SER A 90 -0.83 -2.45 7.93
N CYS A 91 0.46 -2.76 7.87
CA CYS A 91 1.04 -4.05 8.24
C CYS A 91 0.78 -4.40 9.70
N ALA A 92 0.89 -3.42 10.60
CA ALA A 92 0.67 -3.65 12.01
C ALA A 92 -0.81 -4.00 12.30
N GLN A 93 -1.77 -3.38 11.60
CA GLN A 93 -3.19 -3.71 11.72
C GLN A 93 -3.49 -5.10 11.13
N LEU A 94 -2.93 -5.43 9.97
CA LEU A 94 -3.07 -6.77 9.37
C LEU A 94 -2.50 -7.86 10.29
N LYS A 95 -1.29 -7.67 10.82
CA LYS A 95 -0.61 -8.64 11.69
C LYS A 95 -1.37 -8.90 13.00
N LYS A 96 -2.09 -7.90 13.51
CA LYS A 96 -2.90 -8.01 14.72
C LYS A 96 -4.34 -8.49 14.44
N GLY A 97 -4.71 -8.72 13.19
CA GLY A 97 -6.07 -9.11 12.81
C GLY A 97 -7.11 -7.99 12.98
N HIS A 98 -6.67 -6.74 12.94
CA HIS A 98 -7.54 -5.55 13.06
C HIS A 98 -7.98 -4.97 11.72
N ALA A 99 -7.52 -5.55 10.61
CA ALA A 99 -7.94 -5.20 9.27
C ALA A 99 -7.78 -6.38 8.33
N VAL A 100 -8.45 -6.33 7.19
CA VAL A 100 -8.35 -7.25 6.07
C VAL A 100 -7.60 -6.57 4.93
N TYR A 101 -6.71 -7.31 4.26
CA TYR A 101 -6.02 -6.78 3.08
C TYR A 101 -6.98 -6.74 1.88
N ARG A 102 -6.98 -5.62 1.15
CA ARG A 102 -7.74 -5.41 -0.09
C ARG A 102 -6.79 -5.02 -1.21
N SER A 103 -6.52 -5.94 -2.14
CA SER A 103 -5.61 -5.71 -3.26
C SER A 103 -6.04 -4.55 -4.15
N GLU A 104 -7.36 -4.36 -4.31
CA GLU A 104 -7.94 -3.26 -5.06
C GLU A 104 -7.63 -1.88 -4.44
N TRP A 105 -7.23 -1.83 -3.16
CA TRP A 105 -6.85 -0.61 -2.46
C TRP A 105 -5.35 -0.49 -2.23
N ASP A 106 -4.56 -1.40 -2.81
CA ASP A 106 -3.09 -1.34 -2.89
C ASP A 106 -2.66 -1.57 -4.35
N PRO A 107 -3.11 -0.73 -5.31
CA PRO A 107 -2.91 -0.98 -6.74
C PRO A 107 -1.43 -1.02 -7.16
N TYR A 108 -0.55 -0.50 -6.31
CA TYR A 108 0.89 -0.44 -6.50
C TYR A 108 1.65 -1.52 -5.70
N GLY A 109 0.95 -2.33 -4.90
CA GLY A 109 1.56 -3.35 -4.04
C GLY A 109 2.43 -2.75 -2.93
N ASN A 110 2.24 -1.49 -2.58
CA ASN A 110 3.08 -0.76 -1.63
C ASN A 110 2.97 -1.35 -0.22
N VAL A 111 1.77 -1.71 0.20
CA VAL A 111 1.52 -2.35 1.49
C VAL A 111 1.93 -3.81 1.43
N THR A 112 1.62 -4.52 0.36
CA THR A 112 2.07 -5.90 0.15
C THR A 112 3.59 -6.03 0.31
N VAL A 113 4.35 -5.21 -0.41
CA VAL A 113 5.83 -5.22 -0.36
C VAL A 113 6.31 -4.78 1.01
N ALA A 114 5.75 -3.72 1.60
CA ALA A 114 6.14 -3.24 2.91
C ALA A 114 5.90 -4.27 4.03
N CYS A 115 4.83 -5.05 3.92
CA CYS A 115 4.46 -6.08 4.90
C CYS A 115 5.15 -7.42 4.63
N GLY A 116 5.85 -7.58 3.50
CA GLY A 116 6.37 -8.87 3.05
C GLY A 116 5.27 -9.89 2.78
N LEU A 117 4.06 -9.43 2.44
CA LEU A 117 2.96 -10.31 2.06
C LEU A 117 3.25 -10.87 0.67
N GLN A 118 3.04 -12.18 0.49
CA GLN A 118 3.08 -12.77 -0.84
C GLN A 118 1.73 -12.49 -1.53
N VAL A 119 1.69 -11.52 -2.44
CA VAL A 119 0.58 -11.41 -3.41
C VAL A 119 0.61 -12.63 -4.32
N VAL A 120 -0.35 -13.51 -4.13
CA VAL A 120 -0.76 -14.46 -5.17
C VAL A 120 -2.00 -13.85 -5.83
N GLU A 121 -1.86 -13.31 -7.04
CA GLU A 121 -3.00 -12.79 -7.84
C GLU A 121 -4.04 -13.90 -8.16
N PRO A 122 -5.31 -13.56 -8.49
CA PRO A 122 -6.45 -14.00 -7.68
C PRO A 122 -7.14 -15.30 -8.17
N TYR A 123 -7.06 -16.33 -7.31
CA TYR A 123 -7.87 -17.58 -7.19
C TYR A 123 -7.96 -18.61 -8.35
N VAL A 124 -7.89 -19.90 -7.95
CA VAL A 124 -7.99 -21.20 -8.69
C VAL A 124 -6.61 -21.71 -9.18
N THR A 125 -5.92 -22.72 -8.65
CA THR A 125 -6.16 -23.94 -7.83
C THR A 125 -4.81 -24.38 -7.22
N PRO A 126 -4.74 -25.41 -6.34
CA PRO A 126 -3.46 -25.93 -5.90
C PRO A 126 -2.80 -26.69 -7.05
N VAL A 127 -1.81 -26.07 -7.72
CA VAL A 127 -0.84 -26.87 -8.48
C VAL A 127 0.02 -27.61 -7.47
N ARG A 128 -0.34 -28.88 -7.28
CA ARG A 128 0.49 -29.89 -6.65
C ARG A 128 1.89 -29.79 -7.25
N SER A 129 2.84 -29.54 -6.35
CA SER A 129 4.26 -29.43 -6.58
C SER A 129 4.81 -30.57 -7.43
N GLU A 130 5.36 -30.26 -8.61
CA GLU A 130 6.49 -31.02 -9.15
C GLU A 130 7.52 -30.05 -9.73
N ALA A 131 8.60 -29.90 -8.95
CA ALA A 131 9.82 -29.27 -9.38
C ALA A 131 10.42 -30.00 -10.58
N ARG A 132 10.78 -29.27 -11.64
CA ARG A 132 12.19 -29.20 -12.10
C ARG A 132 12.41 -28.21 -13.24
N ARG A 133 13.10 -27.12 -12.87
CA ARG A 133 14.33 -26.64 -13.50
C ARG A 133 14.32 -26.50 -15.03
N THR A 134 14.12 -25.28 -15.51
CA THR A 134 15.07 -24.65 -16.45
C THR A 134 15.13 -23.13 -16.23
N LYS A 135 16.38 -22.62 -16.19
CA LYS A 135 16.85 -21.23 -16.17
C LYS A 135 15.98 -20.15 -15.51
N ARG A 136 16.38 -19.85 -14.27
CA ARG A 136 16.25 -18.55 -13.62
C ARG A 136 16.88 -17.47 -14.54
N HIS A 137 16.07 -16.84 -15.38
CA HIS A 137 16.35 -15.45 -15.76
C HIS A 137 15.87 -14.61 -14.58
N SER A 138 16.79 -14.28 -13.68
CA SER A 138 16.50 -13.27 -12.67
C SER A 138 16.18 -11.97 -13.41
N PRO A 139 15.09 -11.25 -13.07
CA PRO A 139 14.80 -9.93 -13.65
C PRO A 139 15.90 -8.89 -13.33
N SER A 140 16.80 -9.23 -12.40
CA SER A 140 17.88 -8.39 -11.91
C SER A 140 19.10 -8.26 -12.83
N ASP A 141 19.11 -8.88 -14.01
CA ASP A 141 20.20 -8.75 -15.01
C ASP A 141 19.79 -7.92 -16.24
N GLN A 142 18.59 -7.34 -16.22
CA GLN A 142 18.12 -6.46 -17.28
C GLN A 142 18.36 -5.03 -16.80
N GLY A 143 19.16 -4.27 -17.54
CA GLY A 143 19.38 -2.85 -17.28
C GLY A 143 18.09 -2.02 -17.34
N VAL A 144 18.23 -0.73 -17.59
CA VAL A 144 17.09 0.17 -17.70
C VAL A 144 16.09 -0.32 -18.76
N PHE A 145 14.80 -0.49 -18.41
CA PHE A 145 13.80 -0.89 -19.39
C PHE A 145 13.70 0.15 -20.51
N ARG A 146 13.50 -0.30 -21.76
CA ARG A 146 13.39 0.60 -22.92
C ARG A 146 12.27 1.63 -22.74
N ASN A 147 11.12 1.18 -22.21
CA ASN A 147 9.94 2.01 -21.98
C ASN A 147 8.96 1.29 -21.04
N CYS A 148 7.91 2.00 -20.66
CA CYS A 148 6.89 1.48 -19.75
C CYS A 148 6.04 0.35 -20.30
N ALA A 149 5.91 0.21 -21.62
CA ALA A 149 5.23 -0.94 -22.19
C ALA A 149 6.02 -2.23 -21.92
N ALA A 150 7.35 -2.20 -22.06
CA ALA A 150 8.21 -3.33 -21.74
C ALA A 150 8.23 -3.64 -20.24
N ALA A 151 8.31 -2.61 -19.39
CA ALA A 151 8.26 -2.79 -17.93
C ALA A 151 6.93 -3.41 -17.47
N ARG A 152 5.78 -2.96 -18.00
CA ARG A 152 4.46 -3.54 -17.70
C ARG A 152 4.32 -4.96 -18.26
N ALA A 153 4.76 -5.23 -19.48
CA ALA A 153 4.72 -6.57 -20.06
C ALA A 153 5.58 -7.58 -19.29
N ALA A 154 6.65 -7.11 -18.63
CA ALA A 154 7.49 -7.90 -17.75
C ALA A 154 6.96 -8.01 -16.30
N GLY A 155 5.83 -7.37 -15.99
CA GLY A 155 5.29 -7.32 -14.61
C GLY A 155 6.18 -6.53 -13.64
N ALA A 156 7.06 -5.65 -14.14
CA ALA A 156 8.03 -4.91 -13.36
C ALA A 156 7.60 -3.47 -13.04
N ALA A 157 6.53 -2.96 -13.67
CA ALA A 157 6.00 -1.63 -13.41
C ALA A 157 4.93 -1.65 -12.30
N PRO A 158 4.83 -0.59 -11.46
CA PRO A 158 5.65 0.63 -11.45
C PRO A 158 7.09 0.39 -10.98
N LEU A 159 8.02 1.22 -11.45
CA LEU A 159 9.45 1.13 -11.11
C LEU A 159 9.86 2.31 -10.24
N TYR A 160 10.51 2.07 -9.11
CA TYR A 160 10.93 3.13 -8.19
C TYR A 160 12.38 3.53 -8.42
N ARG A 161 12.70 4.82 -8.20
CA ARG A 161 14.07 5.32 -8.31
C ARG A 161 15.04 4.50 -7.45
N GLY A 162 16.06 3.95 -8.11
CA GLY A 162 17.07 3.09 -7.48
C GLY A 162 16.79 1.59 -7.60
N GLN A 163 15.62 1.17 -8.08
CA GLN A 163 15.37 -0.23 -8.41
C GLN A 163 16.00 -0.62 -9.76
N PRO A 164 16.48 -1.87 -9.89
CA PRO A 164 16.86 -2.43 -11.18
C PRO A 164 15.72 -2.28 -12.19
N GLY A 165 16.04 -1.81 -13.40
CA GLY A 165 15.06 -1.52 -14.44
C GLY A 165 14.54 -0.08 -14.47
N TYR A 166 14.64 0.68 -13.37
CA TYR A 166 14.25 2.10 -13.35
C TYR A 166 15.10 2.92 -14.33
N GLY A 167 14.43 3.79 -15.09
CA GLY A 167 15.07 4.81 -15.92
C GLY A 167 14.31 6.12 -15.79
N ALA A 168 15.04 7.23 -15.58
CA ALA A 168 14.44 8.56 -15.44
C ALA A 168 13.64 8.98 -16.68
N HIS A 169 13.92 8.39 -17.86
CA HIS A 169 13.16 8.62 -19.09
C HIS A 169 11.74 8.00 -19.07
N MET A 170 11.43 7.18 -18.06
CA MET A 170 10.12 6.56 -17.85
C MET A 170 9.34 7.18 -16.68
N ASP A 171 9.98 8.10 -15.95
CA ASP A 171 9.46 8.89 -14.83
C ASP A 171 9.12 10.29 -15.39
N GLY A 172 7.96 10.38 -16.03
CA GLY A 172 7.62 11.51 -16.91
C GLY A 172 7.44 12.84 -16.18
N ASP A 173 7.15 12.81 -14.89
CA ASP A 173 6.98 13.98 -14.04
C ASP A 173 8.05 14.10 -12.94
N GLY A 174 8.93 13.10 -12.81
CA GLY A 174 10.16 13.19 -12.03
C GLY A 174 9.98 12.95 -10.54
N ASP A 175 8.85 12.39 -10.12
CA ASP A 175 8.50 12.15 -8.72
C ASP A 175 9.24 10.94 -8.11
N GLY A 176 9.93 10.17 -8.95
CA GLY A 176 10.67 8.98 -8.55
C GLY A 176 9.95 7.66 -8.85
N ILE A 177 8.77 7.71 -9.49
CA ILE A 177 7.95 6.56 -9.86
C ILE A 177 7.81 6.52 -11.39
N ALA A 178 8.53 5.59 -12.02
CA ALA A 178 8.41 5.32 -13.44
C ALA A 178 7.25 4.38 -13.75
N CYS A 179 6.59 4.59 -14.89
CA CYS A 179 5.60 3.68 -15.45
C CYS A 179 4.32 3.48 -14.64
N GLU A 180 3.90 4.53 -13.93
CA GLU A 180 2.61 4.59 -13.26
C GLU A 180 1.46 4.06 -14.15
N PRO A 181 0.47 3.37 -13.57
CA PRO A 181 -0.76 2.96 -14.22
C PRO A 181 -1.60 4.22 -14.48
N TYR A 182 -1.52 4.69 -15.73
CA TYR A 182 -2.45 5.64 -16.35
C TYR A 182 -2.64 6.99 -15.65
N ARG A 183 -2.02 8.03 -16.21
CA ARG A 183 -2.58 9.39 -16.16
C ARG A 183 -3.65 9.48 -17.25
N GLY A 184 -4.91 9.25 -16.87
CA GLY A 184 -6.04 9.65 -17.70
C GLY A 184 -5.95 11.15 -17.97
N ARG A 185 -5.88 11.53 -19.25
CA ARG A 185 -5.95 12.91 -19.70
C ARG A 185 -7.37 13.21 -20.15
#